data_AF-A0A958FG82-F1
#
_entry.id   AF-A0A958FG82-F1
#
_cell.length_a   1.000
_cell.length_b   1.000
_cell.length_c   1.000
_cell.angle_alpha   90.00
_cell.angle_beta   90.00
_cell.angle_gamma   90.00
#
_symmetry.space_group_name_H-M   'P 1'
#
loop_
_entity.id
_entity.type
_entity.pdbx_description
1 polymer ?
#
loop_
_entity_poly.entity_id
_entity_poly.type
_entity_poly.pdbx_seq_one_letter_code
_entity_poly.pdbx_strand_id
1 'polypeptide(L)' 'LCLEGQPLVIDPGFYTYFGDEQWHRYFRDTRGHNAISVNNAGQALHAGRITWSNVASPRFDDWVSTAELDFAGGAIDR' A
#
# COMPACT_ATOMS: atom_id res chain seq x y z
N LEU A 1 -4.11 -8.85 -6.44
CA LEU A 1 -4.33 -10.29 -6.75
C LEU A 1 -5.45 -10.40 -7.78
N CYS A 2 -5.23 -11.12 -8.87
CA CYS A 2 -6.29 -11.52 -9.80
C CYS A 2 -6.29 -13.04 -9.97
N LEU A 3 -7.45 -13.60 -10.29
CA LEU A 3 -7.62 -15.01 -10.63
C LEU A 3 -8.44 -15.08 -11.91
N GLU A 4 -7.93 -15.77 -12.93
CA GLU A 4 -8.60 -15.91 -14.24
C GLU A 4 -9.00 -14.55 -14.86
N GLY A 5 -8.12 -13.56 -14.72
CA GLY A 5 -8.37 -12.20 -15.22
C GLY A 5 -9.35 -11.37 -14.39
N GLN A 6 -9.94 -11.95 -13.33
CA GLN A 6 -10.84 -11.23 -12.42
C GLN A 6 -10.08 -10.68 -11.20
N PRO A 7 -10.30 -9.41 -10.82
CA PRO A 7 -9.68 -8.83 -9.64
C PRO A 7 -10.29 -9.44 -8.36
N LEU A 8 -9.43 -9.93 -7.45
CA LEU A 8 -9.86 -10.47 -6.14
C LEU A 8 -9.45 -9.55 -4.99
N VAL A 9 -8.18 -9.18 -4.95
CA VAL A 9 -7.63 -8.23 -3.97
C VAL A 9 -7.18 -7.02 -4.76
N ILE A 10 -7.97 -5.94 -4.66
CA ILE A 10 -7.79 -4.72 -5.43
C ILE A 10 -6.98 -3.67 -4.67
N ASP A 11 -6.27 -2.84 -5.41
CA ASP A 11 -5.86 -1.53 -4.93
C ASP A 11 -6.93 -0.52 -5.38
N PRO A 12 -7.52 0.27 -4.48
CA PRO A 12 -8.56 1.21 -4.87
C PRO A 12 -8.02 2.45 -5.63
N GLY A 13 -6.71 2.62 -5.70
CA GLY A 13 -6.07 3.77 -6.32
C GLY A 13 -6.34 5.06 -5.55
N PHE A 14 -6.24 6.19 -6.26
CA PHE A 14 -6.21 7.53 -5.64
C PHE A 14 -7.61 8.13 -5.40
N TYR A 15 -8.67 7.55 -5.98
CA TYR A 15 -10.08 8.02 -6.01
C TYR A 15 -10.34 9.43 -6.55
N THR A 16 -9.72 10.48 -6.02
CA THR A 16 -9.95 11.88 -6.43
C THR A 16 -8.72 12.76 -6.18
N TYR A 17 -8.49 13.78 -7.01
CA TYR A 17 -7.45 14.80 -6.79
C TYR A 17 -7.95 16.01 -6.00
N PHE A 18 -9.19 16.44 -6.27
CA PHE A 18 -9.76 17.67 -5.72
C PHE A 18 -11.11 17.51 -5.02
N GLY A 19 -11.59 16.26 -4.89
CA GLY A 19 -12.84 15.95 -4.20
C GLY A 19 -12.76 16.03 -2.68
N ASP A 20 -13.69 15.34 -2.04
CA ASP A 20 -13.82 15.28 -0.58
C ASP A 20 -12.49 14.91 0.11
N GLU A 21 -12.09 15.72 1.09
CA GLU A 21 -10.77 15.59 1.71
C GLU A 21 -10.64 14.30 2.53
N GLN A 22 -11.72 13.82 3.16
CA GLN A 22 -11.68 12.60 3.95
C GLN A 22 -11.44 11.40 3.05
N TRP A 23 -12.19 11.30 1.94
CA TRP A 23 -11.98 10.24 0.97
C TRP A 23 -10.62 10.35 0.29
N HIS A 24 -10.22 11.54 -0.14
CA HIS A 24 -8.90 11.80 -0.69
C HIS A 24 -7.77 11.35 0.25
N ARG A 25 -7.89 11.58 1.56
CA ARG A 25 -6.91 11.10 2.55
C ARG A 25 -6.97 9.58 2.73
N TYR A 26 -8.16 8.99 2.81
CA TYR A 26 -8.34 7.55 2.99
C TYR A 26 -7.68 6.73 1.88
N PHE A 27 -7.93 7.08 0.62
CA PHE A 27 -7.37 6.37 -0.55
C PHE A 27 -5.86 6.57 -0.74
N ARG A 28 -5.24 7.47 0.02
CA ARG A 28 -3.78 7.71 0.02
C ARG A 28 -3.08 7.22 1.29
N ASP A 29 -3.83 6.69 2.26
CA ASP A 29 -3.34 6.22 3.55
C ASP A 29 -3.25 4.70 3.55
N THR A 30 -2.35 4.13 4.35
CA THR A 30 -2.14 2.67 4.42
C THR A 30 -3.44 1.89 4.69
N ARG A 31 -4.39 2.47 5.42
CA ARG A 31 -5.70 1.83 5.70
C ARG A 31 -6.59 1.62 4.48
N GLY A 32 -6.33 2.35 3.39
CA GLY A 32 -7.02 2.16 2.11
C GLY A 32 -6.47 0.99 1.30
N HIS A 33 -5.35 0.40 1.69
CA HIS A 33 -4.66 -0.66 0.95
C HIS A 33 -4.61 -1.96 1.73
N ASN A 34 -4.24 -3.05 1.05
CA ASN A 34 -4.11 -4.38 1.64
C ASN A 34 -2.79 -4.53 2.42
N ALA A 35 -2.61 -3.67 3.44
CA ALA A 35 -1.41 -3.58 4.25
C ALA A 35 -1.77 -3.39 5.73
N ILE A 36 -0.91 -3.91 6.60
CA ILE A 36 -1.09 -3.77 8.06
C ILE A 36 -0.84 -2.31 8.47
N SER A 37 -1.71 -1.79 9.34
CA SER A 37 -1.50 -0.53 10.04
C SER A 37 -1.22 -0.80 11.52
N VAL A 38 -0.14 -0.23 12.05
CA VAL A 38 0.20 -0.32 13.48
C VAL A 38 -0.25 0.97 14.16
N ASN A 39 -1.02 0.88 15.24
CA ASN A 39 -1.57 2.03 15.97
C ASN A 39 -2.33 3.03 15.09
N ASN A 40 -3.01 2.55 14.04
CA ASN A 40 -3.70 3.38 13.05
C ASN A 40 -2.81 4.40 12.31
N ALA A 41 -1.48 4.20 12.26
CA ALA A 41 -0.55 5.11 11.63
C ALA A 41 -0.14 4.67 10.21
N GLY A 42 -0.36 5.54 9.21
CA GLY A 42 0.07 5.33 7.83
C GLY A 42 1.59 5.31 7.64
N GLN A 43 2.05 4.63 6.59
CA GLN A 43 3.48 4.42 6.23
C GLN A 43 4.18 5.66 5.63
N ALA A 44 3.43 6.75 5.43
CA ALA A 44 3.96 8.05 5.09
C ALA A 44 3.06 9.13 5.71
N LEU A 45 3.59 10.33 5.92
CA LEU A 45 2.82 11.47 6.39
C LEU A 45 2.35 12.32 5.20
N HIS A 46 1.11 12.79 5.24
CA HIS A 46 0.60 13.73 4.23
C HIS A 46 1.32 15.09 4.35
N ALA A 47 1.95 15.55 3.28
CA ALA A 47 2.63 16.84 3.20
C ALA A 47 1.92 17.83 2.26
N GLY A 48 0.62 17.60 2.02
CA GLY A 48 -0.20 18.30 1.03
C GLY A 48 -1.11 17.35 0.25
N ARG A 49 -1.84 17.90 -0.73
CA ARG A 49 -2.84 17.13 -1.50
C ARG A 49 -2.25 16.03 -2.37
N ILE A 50 -1.03 16.18 -2.87
CA ILE A 50 -0.39 15.18 -3.75
C ILE A 50 1.04 14.86 -3.32
N THR A 51 1.40 15.23 -2.09
CA THR A 51 2.75 15.12 -1.55
C THR A 51 2.74 14.27 -0.27
N TRP A 52 3.83 13.55 -0.06
CA TRP A 52 4.10 12.76 1.14
C TRP A 52 5.44 13.19 1.74
N SER A 53 5.62 12.92 3.03
CA SER A 53 6.86 13.08 3.79
C SER A 53 7.05 11.88 4.72
N ASN A 54 8.24 11.70 5.27
CA ASN A 54 8.56 10.59 6.19
C ASN A 54 8.10 9.22 5.63
N VAL A 55 8.35 9.00 4.33
CA VAL A 55 7.99 7.75 3.65
C VAL A 55 8.85 6.63 4.22
N ALA A 56 8.19 5.59 4.76
CA ALA A 56 8.89 4.42 5.28
C ALA A 56 9.72 3.76 4.18
N SER A 57 10.87 3.21 4.56
CA SER A 57 11.81 2.61 3.59
C SER A 57 11.55 1.11 3.49
N PRO A 58 11.06 0.61 2.34
CA PRO A 58 10.91 -0.83 2.13
C PRO A 58 12.28 -1.46 1.85
N ARG A 59 12.44 -2.69 2.30
CA ARG A 59 13.55 -3.57 1.95
C ARG A 59 12.99 -4.87 1.37
N PHE A 60 13.60 -5.33 0.30
CA PHE A 60 13.32 -6.63 -0.28
C PHE A 60 14.42 -7.59 0.14
N ASP A 61 14.03 -8.68 0.79
CA ASP A 61 14.97 -9.59 1.46
C ASP A 61 15.20 -10.85 0.62
N ASP A 62 14.12 -11.51 0.19
CA ASP A 62 14.19 -12.84 -0.41
C ASP A 62 13.17 -13.02 -1.54
N TRP A 63 13.57 -13.82 -2.53
CA TRP A 63 12.69 -14.35 -3.58
C TRP A 63 12.98 -15.83 -3.79
N VAL A 64 11.94 -16.66 -3.75
CA VAL A 64 12.01 -18.07 -4.14
C VAL A 64 10.88 -18.36 -5.11
N SER A 65 11.21 -19.03 -6.22
CA SER A 65 10.23 -19.53 -7.18
C SER A 65 10.65 -20.93 -7.61
N THR A 66 9.81 -21.91 -7.35
CA THR A 66 9.99 -23.32 -7.71
C THR A 66 8.75 -23.84 -8.43
N ALA A 67 8.75 -25.12 -8.82
CA ALA A 67 7.55 -25.73 -9.39
C ALA A 67 6.40 -25.87 -8.36
N GLU A 68 6.73 -25.85 -7.07
CA GLU A 68 5.80 -26.09 -5.97
C GLU A 68 5.32 -24.80 -5.28
N LEU A 69 6.12 -23.73 -5.29
CA LEU A 69 5.79 -22.49 -4.59
C LEU A 69 6.48 -21.24 -5.16
N ASP A 70 5.85 -20.10 -4.88
CA ASP A 70 6.46 -18.78 -4.95
C ASP A 70 6.47 -18.15 -3.55
N PHE A 71 7.56 -17.48 -3.19
CA PHE A 71 7.73 -16.74 -1.94
C PHE A 71 8.44 -15.41 -2.19
N ALA A 72 7.94 -14.36 -1.55
CA ALA A 72 8.56 -13.05 -1.52
C ALA A 72 8.65 -12.57 -0.06
N GLY A 73 9.86 -12.25 0.38
CA GLY A 73 10.16 -11.75 1.72
C GLY A 73 10.62 -10.28 1.67
N GLY A 74 10.19 -9.49 2.65
CA GLY A 74 10.63 -8.12 2.78
C GLY A 74 10.23 -7.51 4.12
N ALA A 75 10.77 -6.32 4.38
CA ALA A 75 10.53 -5.56 5.58
C ALA A 75 10.24 -4.09 5.24
N ILE A 76 9.60 -3.39 6.18
CA ILE A 76 9.45 -1.95 6.14
C ILE A 76 10.01 -1.42 7.45
N ASP A 77 11.14 -0.73 7.38
CA ASP A 77 11.78 -0.13 8.55
C ASP A 77 11.23 1.29 8.74
N ARG A 78 10.93 1.65 10.00
CA ARG A 78 10.53 2.99 10.42
C ARG A 78 11.44 3.51 11.52
#